data_AF-A0ABD4S448-F1
#
_entry.id   AF-A0ABD4S448-F1
#
_cell.length_a   1.000
_cell.length_b   1.000
_cell.length_c   1.000
_cell.angle_alpha   90.00
_cell.angle_beta   90.00
_cell.angle_gamma   90.00
#
_symmetry.space_group_name_H-M   'P 1'
#
loop_
_entity.id
_entity.type
_entity.pdbx_description
1 polymer ?
#
loop_
_entity_poly.entity_id
_entity_poly.type
_entity_poly.pdbx_seq_one_letter_code
_entity_poly.pdbx_strand_id
1 'polypeptide(L)' 'MAVVSTKNLSSIKLKLDAGFDDKGKAVIKSKSFANVKAEASNDDVYAVAEAIASLQENPIVDILKLDSTSLSK' A
#
# COMPACT_ATOMS: atom_id res chain seq x y z
N MET A 1 17.52 2.74 -30.63
CA MET A 1 17.32 3.55 -29.41
C MET A 1 17.08 2.60 -28.25
N ALA A 2 17.56 2.94 -27.06
CA ALA A 2 17.40 2.13 -25.85
C ALA A 2 16.12 2.52 -25.13
N VAL A 3 15.39 1.53 -24.60
CA VAL A 3 14.20 1.77 -23.75
C VAL A 3 14.67 2.38 -22.43
N VAL A 4 14.04 3.46 -21.99
CA VAL A 4 14.33 4.12 -20.70
C VAL A 4 13.25 3.70 -19.70
N SER A 5 13.69 3.24 -18.53
CA SER A 5 12.83 2.91 -17.40
C SER A 5 12.88 4.03 -16.37
N THR A 6 11.74 4.67 -16.10
CA THR A 6 11.62 5.72 -15.09
C THR A 6 10.77 5.20 -13.93
N LYS A 7 11.36 5.17 -12.73
CA LYS A 7 10.67 4.75 -11.51
C LYS A 7 9.82 5.92 -10.98
N ASN A 8 8.51 5.74 -10.89
CA ASN A 8 7.60 6.76 -10.36
C ASN A 8 7.39 6.56 -8.87
N LEU A 9 6.80 7.59 -8.24
CA LEU A 9 6.35 7.51 -6.85
C LEU A 9 5.43 6.31 -6.66
N SER A 10 5.68 5.58 -5.58
CA SER A 10 4.92 4.41 -5.19
C SER A 10 3.79 4.82 -4.23
N SER A 11 2.85 3.90 -4.00
CA SER A 11 1.77 4.09 -3.02
C SER A 11 1.63 2.86 -2.13
N ILE A 12 1.31 3.04 -0.86
CA ILE A 12 1.00 1.95 0.07
C ILE A 12 -0.52 1.83 0.19
N LYS A 13 -1.04 0.61 0.22
CA LYS A 13 -2.42 0.30 0.55
C LYS A 13 -2.46 -0.65 1.73
N LEU A 14 -3.14 -0.23 2.79
CA LEU A 14 -3.45 -1.06 3.94
C LEU A 14 -4.88 -1.58 3.79
N LYS A 15 -5.08 -2.89 3.88
CA LYS A 15 -6.42 -3.49 4.00
C LYS A 15 -6.66 -3.83 5.46
N LEU A 16 -7.71 -3.27 6.03
CA LEU A 16 -8.10 -3.43 7.42
C LEU A 16 -9.43 -4.17 7.46
N ASP A 17 -9.56 -5.13 8.37
CA ASP A 17 -10.82 -5.84 8.59
C ASP A 17 -11.74 -4.97 9.46
N ALA A 18 -12.89 -4.59 8.92
CA ALA A 18 -13.90 -3.82 9.63
C ALA A 18 -15.04 -4.68 10.18
N GLY A 19 -14.84 -5.99 10.27
CA GLY A 19 -15.82 -6.93 10.78
C GLY A 19 -16.87 -7.29 9.72
N PHE A 20 -18.07 -7.63 10.18
CA PHE A 20 -19.16 -8.04 9.29
C PHE A 20 -20.24 -6.96 9.22
N ASP A 21 -20.73 -6.69 8.00
CA ASP A 21 -21.90 -5.85 7.79
C ASP A 21 -23.18 -6.54 8.29
N ASP A 22 -24.28 -5.80 8.36
CA ASP A 22 -25.61 -6.26 8.83
C ASP A 22 -26.13 -7.51 8.09
N LYS A 23 -25.57 -7.79 6.90
CA LYS A 23 -25.87 -8.95 6.06
C LYS A 23 -24.89 -10.13 6.22
N GLY A 24 -24.02 -10.10 7.23
CA GLY A 24 -23.03 -11.15 7.50
C GLY A 24 -21.87 -11.21 6.49
N LYS A 25 -21.60 -10.11 5.75
CA LYS A 25 -20.49 -10.02 4.79
C LYS A 25 -19.29 -9.35 5.44
N ALA A 26 -18.10 -9.95 5.33
CA ALA A 26 -16.87 -9.34 5.81
C ALA A 26 -16.60 -8.03 5.06
N VAL A 27 -16.38 -6.94 5.80
CA VAL A 27 -16.12 -5.61 5.28
C VAL A 27 -14.64 -5.34 5.41
N ILE A 28 -13.95 -5.24 4.27
CA ILE A 28 -12.55 -4.84 4.25
C ILE A 28 -12.50 -3.35 3.89
N LYS A 29 -11.97 -2.53 4.79
CA LYS A 29 -11.67 -1.12 4.52
C LYS A 29 -10.26 -1.03 3.97
N SER A 30 -10.06 -0.22 2.94
CA SER A 30 -8.73 0.05 2.41
C SER A 30 -8.33 1.50 2.63
N LYS A 31 -7.09 1.72 3.07
CA LYS A 31 -6.51 3.04 3.28
C LYS A 31 -5.25 3.16 2.44
N SER A 32 -5.20 4.16 1.57
CA SER A 32 -4.10 4.34 0.62
C SER A 32 -3.26 5.56 1.00
N PHE A 33 -1.94 5.41 1.00
CA PHE A 33 -0.97 6.48 1.21
C PHE A 33 -0.12 6.64 -0.04
N ALA A 34 -0.27 7.79 -0.71
CA ALA A 34 0.49 8.12 -1.91
C ALA A 34 1.83 8.79 -1.56
N ASN A 35 2.63 9.08 -2.58
CA ASN A 35 3.91 9.80 -2.48
C ASN A 35 5.01 9.06 -1.72
N VAL A 36 5.05 7.73 -1.84
CA VAL A 36 6.16 6.94 -1.31
C VAL A 36 7.31 7.04 -2.31
N LYS A 37 8.52 7.36 -1.81
CA LYS A 37 9.71 7.44 -2.66
C LYS A 37 9.89 6.14 -3.42
N ALA A 38 10.08 6.25 -4.73
CA ALA A 38 10.30 5.11 -5.61
C ALA A 38 11.50 4.27 -5.13
N GLU A 39 12.52 4.92 -4.58
CA GLU A 39 13.76 4.31 -4.10
C GLU A 39 13.66 3.77 -2.66
N ALA A 40 12.52 3.93 -1.98
CA ALA A 40 12.36 3.43 -0.61
C ALA A 40 12.48 1.90 -0.57
N SER A 41 13.25 1.40 0.40
CA SER A 41 13.39 -0.03 0.65
C SER A 41 12.04 -0.65 0.98
N ASN A 42 11.86 -1.93 0.64
CA ASN A 42 10.65 -2.66 1.01
C ASN A 42 10.54 -2.79 2.53
N ASP A 43 11.65 -2.96 3.23
CA ASP A 43 11.68 -3.07 4.70
C ASP A 43 11.24 -1.77 5.36
N ASP A 44 11.77 -0.63 4.93
CA ASP A 44 11.38 0.69 5.46
C ASP A 44 9.89 0.97 5.22
N VAL A 45 9.42 0.66 4.00
CA VAL A 45 8.01 0.84 3.63
C VAL A 45 7.12 -0.06 4.48
N TYR A 46 7.53 -1.30 4.72
CA TYR A 46 6.79 -2.25 5.54
C TYR A 46 6.76 -1.81 7.01
N ALA A 47 7.89 -1.40 7.59
CA ALA A 47 7.96 -0.93 8.97
C ALA A 47 7.08 0.31 9.21
N VAL A 48 7.06 1.26 8.26
CA VAL A 48 6.16 2.41 8.33
C VAL A 48 4.70 1.99 8.18
N ALA A 49 4.41 1.08 7.25
CA ALA A 49 3.06 0.55 7.06
C ALA A 49 2.53 -0.16 8.31
N GLU A 50 3.38 -0.95 8.98
CA GLU A 50 3.08 -1.64 10.24
C GLU A 50 2.87 -0.65 11.39
N ALA A 51 3.72 0.38 11.51
CA ALA A 51 3.53 1.43 12.50
C ALA A 51 2.23 2.22 12.28
N ILE A 52 1.83 2.46 11.02
CA ILE A 52 0.54 3.09 10.71
C ILE A 52 -0.61 2.13 11.03
N ALA A 53 -0.43 0.83 10.74
CA ALA A 53 -1.41 -0.21 11.00
C ALA A 53 -1.70 -0.39 12.49
N SER A 54 -0.67 -0.34 13.34
CA SER A 54 -0.82 -0.44 14.80
C SER A 54 -1.59 0.73 15.43
N LEU A 55 -1.64 1.87 14.73
CA LEU A 55 -2.46 3.03 15.11
C LEU A 55 -3.90 2.95 14.57
N GLN A 56 -4.23 1.95 13.75
CA GLN A 56 -5.61 1.75 13.30
C GLN A 56 -6.38 0.92 14.34
N GLU A 57 -7.67 1.22 14.49
CA GLU A 57 -8.56 0.48 15.38
C GLU A 57 -8.85 -0.95 14.89
N ASN A 58 -8.75 -1.14 13.57
CA ASN A 58 -9.08 -2.37 12.88
C ASN A 58 -7.83 -3.22 12.61
N PRO A 59 -7.89 -4.55 12.76
CA PRO A 59 -6.75 -5.41 12.48
C PRO A 59 -6.39 -5.34 11.00
N ILE A 60 -5.09 -5.34 10.73
CA ILE A 60 -4.59 -5.35 9.36
C ILE A 60 -4.68 -6.75 8.76
N VAL A 61 -5.23 -6.81 7.55
CA VAL A 61 -5.35 -8.04 6.75
C VAL A 61 -4.18 -8.15 5.79
N ASP A 62 -3.80 -7.02 5.18
CA ASP A 62 -2.85 -7.02 4.07
C ASP A 62 -2.18 -5.65 3.90
N ILE A 63 -0.90 -5.66 3.52
CA ILE A 63 -0.10 -4.47 3.23
C ILE A 63 0.41 -4.60 1.80
N LEU A 64 0.00 -3.68 0.92
CA LEU A 64 0.39 -3.68 -0.47
C LEU A 64 1.22 -2.45 -0.79
N LYS A 65 2.37 -2.65 -1.43
CA LYS A 65 3.13 -1.60 -2.10
C LYS A 65 2.80 -1.62 -3.58
N LEU A 66 2.34 -0.49 -4.11
CA LEU A 66 2.07 -0.28 -5.52
C LEU A 66 3.21 0.56 -6.10
N ASP A 67 4.13 -0.13 -6.76
CA ASP A 67 5.20 0.50 -7.53
C ASP A 67 4.71 0.77 -8.96
N SER A 68 5.02 1.97 -9.48
CA SER A 68 4.68 2.36 -10.84
C SER A 68 5.96 2.68 -11.61
N THR A 69 6.21 1.98 -12.71
CA THR A 69 7.37 2.20 -13.56
C THR A 69 6.90 2.51 -14.97
N SER A 70 7.33 3.65 -15.51
CA SER A 70 7.01 4.07 -16.87
C SER A 70 8.13 3.65 -17.81
N LEU A 71 7.76 3.07 -18.96
CA LEU A 71 8.69 2.67 -20.01
C LEU A 71 8.47 3.57 -21.24
N SER A 72 9.49 4.31 -21.66
CA SER A 72 9.43 5.18 -22.84
C SER A 72 10.55 4.84 -23.84
N LYS A 73 10.30 5.12 -25.13
CA LYS A 73 11.22 4.91 -26.24
C LYS A 73 11.84 6.21 -26.72
#